data_AF-A0A7N2M340-F1
#
_entry.id   AF-A0A7N2M340-F1
#
_cell.length_a   1.000
_cell.length_b   1.000
_cell.length_c   1.000
_cell.angle_alpha   90.00
_cell.angle_beta   90.00
_cell.angle_gamma   90.00
#
_symmetry.space_group_name_H-M   'P 1'
#
loop_
_entity.id
_entity.type
_entity.pdbx_description
1 polymer ?
#
loop_
_entity_poly.entity_id
_entity_poly.type
_entity_poly.pdbx_seq_one_letter_code
_entity_poly.pdbx_strand_id
1 'polypeptide(L)'
;MLLSNCLFRLGAAAILLSNRSSDRHHSKYQLIHTLRTHKGGRAVLDELEKNLGLSEWHMEPSRMTLYRFGNTSSSSLWYELAYSEAKGRIKKGDRVWQIAFGSGFKCNSAVWHALRTINPKYEKNNPWIDEIDKFPVYVPKVAAIVS
;
A
#
# COMPACT_ATOMS: atom_id res chain seq x y z
N MET A 1 24.34 14.46 1.82
CA MET A 1 23.16 14.65 0.94
C MET A 1 22.91 13.52 -0.08
N LEU A 2 23.72 12.44 -0.15
CA LEU A 2 23.43 11.30 -1.05
C LEU A 2 22.39 10.32 -0.49
N LEU A 3 22.41 10.02 0.81
CA LEU A 3 21.55 8.99 1.40
C LEU A 3 20.06 9.35 1.35
N SER A 4 19.73 10.61 1.67
CA SER A 4 18.37 11.16 1.58
C SER A 4 17.87 11.11 0.13
N ASN A 5 18.68 11.52 -0.84
CA ASN A 5 18.33 11.44 -2.25
C ASN A 5 18.19 10.00 -2.77
N CYS A 6 18.97 9.04 -2.27
CA CYS A 6 18.80 7.62 -2.58
C CYS A 6 17.51 7.05 -1.99
N LEU A 7 17.13 7.43 -0.77
CA LEU A 7 15.85 7.06 -0.17
C LEU A 7 14.66 7.65 -0.93
N PHE A 8 14.73 8.93 -1.32
CA PHE A 8 13.70 9.58 -2.15
C PHE A 8 13.63 9.02 -3.57
N ARG A 9 14.76 8.65 -4.20
CA ARG A 9 14.79 8.05 -5.55
C ARG A 9 14.47 6.55 -5.57
N LEU A 10 14.48 5.86 -4.43
CA LEU A 10 14.12 4.43 -4.40
C LEU A 10 12.63 4.17 -4.20
N GLY A 11 11.82 5.19 -3.89
CA GLY A 11 10.40 4.96 -3.60
C GLY A 11 10.22 3.92 -2.47
N ALA A 12 11.19 3.84 -1.56
CA ALA A 12 11.25 2.80 -0.56
C ALA A 12 10.81 3.37 0.77
N ALA A 13 9.65 2.93 1.25
CA ALA A 13 9.42 2.97 2.67
C ALA A 13 10.33 1.92 3.35
N ALA A 14 10.89 2.29 4.49
CA ALA A 14 11.77 1.41 5.25
C ALA A 14 10.95 0.37 6.01
N ILE A 15 11.37 -0.90 5.93
CA ILE A 15 10.73 -2.01 6.63
C ILE A 15 11.80 -2.68 7.46
N LEU A 16 11.52 -2.90 8.75
CA LEU A 16 12.36 -3.75 9.58
C LEU A 16 11.95 -5.21 9.34
N LEU A 17 12.88 -6.02 8.83
CA LEU A 17 12.71 -7.46 8.64
C LEU A 17 13.54 -8.19 9.69
N SER A 18 12.96 -9.22 10.31
CA SER A 18 13.65 -10.14 11.21
C SER A 18 13.38 -11.58 10.78
N ASN A 19 14.41 -12.42 10.88
CA ASN A 19 14.32 -13.86 10.68
C ASN A 19 14.36 -14.65 12.01
N ARG A 20 14.36 -13.94 13.16
CA ARG A 20 14.35 -14.59 14.47
C ARG A 20 12.97 -15.15 14.77
N SER A 21 12.90 -16.41 15.19
CA SER A 21 11.65 -17.07 15.54
C SER A 21 10.94 -16.39 16.73
N SER A 22 11.69 -15.79 17.65
CA SER A 22 11.19 -15.02 18.79
C SER A 22 10.36 -13.79 18.39
N ASP A 23 10.64 -13.19 17.24
CA ASP A 23 9.98 -11.95 16.82
C ASP A 23 8.66 -12.25 16.10
N ARG A 24 8.39 -13.53 15.79
CA ARG A 24 7.22 -13.97 15.03
C ARG A 24 5.89 -13.57 15.69
N HIS A 25 5.86 -13.48 17.02
CA HIS A 25 4.65 -13.10 17.77
C HIS A 25 4.32 -11.61 17.61
N HIS A 26 5.34 -10.78 17.38
CA HIS A 26 5.22 -9.33 17.19
C HIS A 26 4.95 -8.97 15.72
N SER A 27 5.41 -9.81 14.78
CA SER A 27 5.22 -9.59 13.34
C SER A 27 3.77 -9.78 12.89
N LYS A 28 3.22 -8.78 12.19
CA LYS A 28 1.92 -8.89 11.51
C LYS A 28 2.01 -9.70 10.21
N TYR A 29 3.10 -9.51 9.47
CA TYR A 29 3.30 -10.04 8.13
C TYR A 29 4.64 -10.75 8.01
N GLN A 30 4.70 -11.72 7.11
CA GLN A 30 5.93 -12.35 6.64
C GLN A 30 6.11 -12.01 5.16
N LEU A 31 7.29 -11.53 4.77
CA LEU A 31 7.62 -11.34 3.36
C LEU A 31 7.81 -12.71 2.70
N ILE A 32 7.03 -13.03 1.68
CA ILE A 32 7.15 -14.28 0.93
C ILE A 32 8.00 -14.08 -0.32
N HIS A 33 7.72 -13.01 -1.06
CA HIS A 33 8.32 -12.76 -2.36
C HIS A 33 8.51 -11.25 -2.57
N THR A 34 9.61 -10.87 -3.21
CA THR A 34 9.83 -9.49 -3.64
C THR A 34 10.42 -9.49 -5.05
N LEU A 35 9.89 -8.60 -5.88
CA LEU A 35 10.31 -8.41 -7.25
C LEU A 35 10.48 -6.90 -7.50
N ARG A 36 11.60 -6.51 -8.08
CA ARG A 36 11.86 -5.14 -8.51
C ARG A 36 12.06 -5.15 -10.01
N THR A 37 11.22 -4.41 -10.73
CA THR A 37 11.28 -4.33 -12.19
C THR A 37 11.42 -2.89 -12.65
N HIS A 38 12.06 -2.73 -13.80
CA HIS A 38 12.30 -1.43 -14.41
C HIS A 38 11.49 -1.27 -15.69
N LYS A 39 10.21 -0.89 -15.59
CA LYS A 39 9.31 -0.51 -16.71
C LYS A 39 8.24 0.46 -16.18
N GLY A 40 7.78 1.45 -16.97
CA GLY A 40 7.05 2.60 -16.39
C GLY A 40 6.06 3.37 -17.25
N GLY A 41 5.95 4.69 -16.99
CA GLY A 41 5.04 5.65 -17.63
C GLY A 41 3.77 5.96 -16.82
N ARG A 42 3.35 7.24 -16.76
CA ARG A 42 2.41 7.87 -15.79
C ARG A 42 0.93 7.42 -15.82
N ALA A 43 0.50 6.59 -16.78
CA ALA A 43 -0.86 6.06 -16.88
C ALA A 43 -1.18 4.95 -15.85
N VAL A 44 -0.33 4.79 -14.84
CA VAL A 44 -0.15 3.54 -14.08
C VAL A 44 -1.41 3.03 -13.40
N LEU A 45 -2.15 3.83 -12.62
CA LEU A 45 -3.22 3.27 -11.78
C LEU A 45 -4.41 2.76 -12.62
N ASP A 46 -4.88 3.56 -13.58
CA ASP A 46 -5.97 3.16 -14.47
C ASP A 46 -5.54 2.04 -15.43
N GLU A 47 -4.29 2.09 -15.89
CA GLU A 47 -3.71 1.06 -16.75
C GLU A 47 -3.46 -0.25 -15.99
N LEU A 48 -3.11 -0.21 -14.70
CA LEU A 48 -3.03 -1.39 -13.84
C LEU A 48 -4.40 -1.99 -13.58
N GLU A 49 -5.39 -1.15 -13.25
CA GLU A 49 -6.77 -1.58 -13.04
C GLU A 49 -7.26 -2.33 -14.28
N LYS A 50 -7.06 -1.76 -15.46
CA LYS A 50 -7.45 -2.34 -16.75
C LYS A 50 -6.64 -3.59 -17.11
N ASN A 51 -5.31 -3.56 -17.00
CA ASN A 51 -4.46 -4.67 -17.48
C ASN A 51 -4.42 -5.86 -16.53
N LEU A 52 -4.60 -5.63 -15.22
CA LEU A 52 -4.62 -6.70 -14.22
C LEU A 52 -6.06 -7.12 -13.85
N GLY A 53 -7.08 -6.47 -14.42
CA GLY A 53 -8.48 -6.77 -14.14
C GLY A 53 -8.85 -6.51 -12.67
N LEU A 54 -8.31 -5.46 -12.07
CA LEU A 54 -8.57 -5.14 -10.66
C LEU A 54 -9.99 -4.57 -10.52
N SER A 55 -10.72 -5.05 -9.52
CA SER A 55 -12.05 -4.54 -9.20
C SER A 55 -11.97 -3.24 -8.39
N GLU A 56 -13.09 -2.52 -8.27
CA GLU A 56 -13.17 -1.33 -7.41
C GLU A 56 -12.80 -1.64 -5.95
N TRP A 57 -13.09 -2.85 -5.47
CA TRP A 57 -12.68 -3.32 -4.15
C TRP A 57 -11.15 -3.34 -3.97
N HIS A 58 -10.40 -3.74 -5.00
CA HIS A 58 -8.94 -3.73 -4.98
C HIS A 58 -8.37 -2.31 -5.06
N MET A 59 -9.04 -1.42 -5.80
CA MET A 59 -8.58 -0.04 -6.01
C MET A 59 -8.98 0.91 -4.88
N GLU A 60 -9.99 0.57 -4.09
CA GLU A 60 -10.51 1.41 -3.00
C GLU A 60 -9.43 1.87 -2.01
N PRO A 61 -8.53 1.02 -1.47
CA PRO A 61 -7.49 1.47 -0.56
C PRO A 61 -6.59 2.55 -1.17
N SER A 62 -6.16 2.37 -2.43
CA SER A 62 -5.31 3.32 -3.14
C SER A 62 -6.04 4.64 -3.42
N ARG A 63 -7.30 4.57 -3.87
CA ARG A 63 -8.12 5.77 -4.13
C ARG A 63 -8.44 6.54 -2.86
N MET A 64 -8.81 5.87 -1.78
CA MET A 64 -9.12 6.52 -0.51
C MET A 64 -7.87 7.13 0.14
N THR A 65 -6.73 6.42 0.05
CA THR A 65 -5.43 6.95 0.50
C THR A 65 -5.07 8.21 -0.26
N LEU A 66 -5.16 8.18 -1.59
CA LEU A 66 -4.89 9.34 -2.43
C LEU A 66 -5.86 10.50 -2.14
N TYR A 67 -7.15 10.22 -1.95
CA TYR A 67 -8.14 11.23 -1.61
C TYR A 67 -7.85 11.91 -0.27
N ARG A 68 -7.57 11.12 0.78
CA ARG A 68 -7.41 11.64 2.14
C ARG A 68 -6.06 12.30 2.38
N PHE A 69 -4.99 11.66 1.94
CA PHE A 69 -3.62 12.07 2.27
C PHE A 69 -2.86 12.69 1.10
N GLY A 70 -3.45 12.68 -0.11
CA GLY A 70 -2.72 13.00 -1.32
C GLY A 70 -1.67 11.93 -1.65
N ASN A 71 -0.82 12.24 -2.62
CA ASN A 71 0.30 11.37 -2.96
C ASN A 71 1.45 11.60 -1.96
N THR A 72 1.56 10.73 -0.96
CA THR A 72 2.64 10.75 0.04
C THR A 72 3.85 9.92 -0.40
N SER A 73 4.06 9.81 -1.72
CA SER A 73 5.13 9.05 -2.36
C SER A 73 5.15 7.60 -1.88
N SER A 74 6.32 7.04 -1.56
CA SER A 74 6.51 5.66 -1.13
C SER A 74 5.73 5.25 0.11
N SER A 75 5.34 6.21 0.96
CA SER A 75 4.57 5.91 2.16
C SER A 75 3.10 5.59 1.89
N SER A 76 2.58 5.94 0.71
CA SER A 76 1.19 5.67 0.29
C SER A 76 0.83 4.18 0.43
N LEU A 77 1.75 3.28 0.06
CA LEU A 77 1.57 1.83 0.21
C LEU A 77 1.22 1.38 1.63
N TRP A 78 1.77 2.05 2.65
CA TRP A 78 1.51 1.71 4.05
C TRP A 78 0.20 2.29 4.53
N TYR A 79 -0.19 3.46 4.04
CA TYR A 79 -1.52 3.99 4.27
C TYR A 79 -2.59 3.10 3.60
N GLU A 80 -2.33 2.55 2.42
CA GLU A 80 -3.23 1.60 1.74
C GLU A 80 -3.35 0.27 2.49
N LEU A 81 -2.22 -0.27 2.98
CA LEU A 81 -2.23 -1.46 3.82
C LEU A 81 -2.97 -1.20 5.13
N ALA A 82 -2.69 -0.07 5.78
CA ALA A 82 -3.38 0.35 7.00
C ALA A 82 -4.87 0.57 6.76
N TYR A 83 -5.28 1.07 5.60
CA TYR A 83 -6.69 1.18 5.23
C TYR A 83 -7.36 -0.20 5.20
N SER A 84 -6.70 -1.18 4.56
CA SER A 84 -7.18 -2.56 4.48
C SER A 84 -7.25 -3.22 5.87
N GLU A 85 -6.27 -2.97 6.73
CA GLU A 85 -6.28 -3.36 8.14
C GLU A 85 -7.46 -2.75 8.90
N ALA A 86 -7.69 -1.44 8.75
CA ALA A 86 -8.75 -0.71 9.44
C ALA A 86 -10.15 -1.12 8.96
N LYS A 87 -10.30 -1.51 7.69
CA LYS A 87 -11.52 -2.15 7.15
C LYS A 87 -11.72 -3.58 7.63
N GLY A 88 -10.78 -4.15 8.39
CA GLY A 88 -10.85 -5.53 8.87
C GLY A 88 -10.74 -6.58 7.76
N ARG A 89 -10.16 -6.20 6.60
CA ARG A 89 -10.04 -7.04 5.40
C ARG A 89 -8.94 -8.09 5.51
N ILE A 90 -7.98 -7.91 6.42
CA ILE A 90 -6.81 -8.79 6.57
C ILE A 90 -7.09 -9.91 7.58
N LYS A 91 -7.13 -11.15 7.11
CA LYS A 91 -7.26 -12.37 7.92
C LYS A 91 -5.94 -13.14 7.96
N LYS A 92 -5.76 -13.96 9.00
CA LYS A 92 -4.63 -14.89 9.09
C LYS A 92 -4.62 -15.83 7.88
N GLY A 93 -3.47 -15.98 7.25
CA GLY A 93 -3.30 -16.82 6.06
C GLY A 93 -3.44 -16.06 4.74
N ASP A 94 -3.96 -14.84 4.77
CA ASP A 94 -4.13 -14.03 3.56
C ASP A 94 -2.78 -13.69 2.94
N ARG A 95 -2.78 -13.59 1.60
CA ARG A 95 -1.68 -13.04 0.84
C ARG A 95 -2.01 -11.62 0.43
N VAL A 96 -1.16 -10.67 0.81
CA VAL A 96 -1.31 -9.26 0.45
C VAL A 96 -0.26 -8.92 -0.57
N TRP A 97 -0.68 -8.47 -1.74
CA TRP A 97 0.21 -8.05 -2.81
C TRP A 97 0.30 -6.52 -2.85
N GLN A 98 1.48 -5.99 -2.59
CA GLN A 98 1.78 -4.58 -2.76
C GLN A 98 2.50 -4.37 -4.08
N ILE A 99 2.02 -3.41 -4.87
CA ILE A 99 2.67 -2.95 -6.09
C ILE A 99 2.79 -1.43 -6.02
N ALA A 100 4.01 -0.91 -6.15
CA ALA A 100 4.27 0.51 -6.21
C ALA A 100 5.01 0.89 -7.48
N PHE A 101 4.70 2.09 -7.95
CA PHE A 101 5.39 2.77 -9.03
C PHE A 101 5.88 4.11 -8.54
N GLY A 102 7.17 4.40 -8.76
CA GLY A 102 7.82 5.62 -8.32
C GLY A 102 8.32 6.47 -9.48
N SER A 103 8.77 7.70 -9.18
CA SER A 103 9.37 8.60 -10.18
C SER A 103 10.49 7.92 -10.98
N GLY A 104 10.40 7.95 -12.30
CA GLY A 104 11.21 7.16 -13.23
C GLY A 104 10.47 5.92 -13.75
N PHE A 105 11.20 4.89 -14.21
CA PHE A 105 10.61 3.61 -14.65
C PHE A 105 10.73 2.54 -13.56
N LYS A 106 10.44 2.87 -12.29
CA LYS A 106 10.67 1.96 -11.15
C LYS A 106 9.36 1.35 -10.68
N CYS A 107 9.32 0.02 -10.65
CA CYS A 107 8.23 -0.76 -10.09
C CYS A 107 8.78 -1.66 -8.96
N ASN A 108 8.09 -1.68 -7.83
CA ASN A 108 8.34 -2.58 -6.71
C ASN A 108 7.10 -3.42 -6.48
N SER A 109 7.30 -4.73 -6.31
CA SER A 109 6.27 -5.70 -5.99
C SER A 109 6.71 -6.51 -4.77
N ALA A 110 5.83 -6.65 -3.79
CA ALA A 110 6.04 -7.46 -2.60
C ALA A 110 4.79 -8.26 -2.26
N VAL A 111 4.94 -9.55 -1.99
CA VAL A 111 3.87 -10.43 -1.52
C VAL A 111 4.12 -10.77 -0.07
N TRP A 112 3.15 -10.42 0.77
CA TRP A 112 3.16 -10.64 2.21
C TRP A 112 2.19 -11.76 2.57
N HIS A 113 2.55 -12.55 3.58
CA HIS A 113 1.68 -13.51 4.24
C HIS A 113 1.23 -12.93 5.59
N ALA A 114 -0.07 -12.82 5.81
CA ALA A 114 -0.63 -12.36 7.07
C ALA A 114 -0.49 -13.46 8.14
N LEU A 115 0.33 -13.21 9.16
CA LEU A 115 0.60 -14.18 10.22
C LEU A 115 -0.55 -14.27 11.24
N ARG A 116 -1.39 -13.24 11.29
CA ARG A 116 -2.54 -13.13 12.19
C ARG A 116 -3.66 -12.33 11.55
N THR A 117 -4.88 -12.52 12.02
CA THR A 117 -6.04 -11.70 11.66
C THR A 117 -5.88 -10.34 12.32
N ILE A 118 -6.00 -9.27 11.53
CA ILE A 118 -5.93 -7.90 12.04
C ILE A 118 -7.34 -7.45 12.44
N ASN A 119 -7.51 -7.16 13.72
CA ASN A 119 -8.78 -6.67 14.25
C ASN A 119 -8.67 -5.15 14.45
N PRO A 120 -9.45 -4.32 13.73
CA PRO A 120 -9.38 -2.87 13.82
C PRO A 120 -9.45 -2.35 15.25
N LYS A 121 -10.24 -3.00 16.13
CA LYS A 121 -10.44 -2.58 17.53
C LYS A 121 -9.14 -2.52 18.35
N TYR A 122 -8.12 -3.30 17.97
CA TYR A 122 -6.85 -3.36 18.69
C TYR A 122 -5.73 -2.57 18.00
N GLU A 123 -6.00 -1.97 16.84
CA GLU A 123 -5.01 -1.26 16.02
C GLU A 123 -4.96 0.24 16.34
N LYS A 124 -4.62 0.58 17.59
CA LYS A 124 -4.63 1.96 18.12
C LYS A 124 -3.75 2.94 17.35
N ASN A 125 -2.70 2.46 16.70
CA ASN A 125 -1.74 3.29 15.94
C ASN A 125 -2.07 3.33 14.44
N ASN A 126 -3.20 2.77 14.01
CA ASN A 126 -3.57 2.78 12.61
C ASN A 126 -4.12 4.17 12.23
N PRO A 127 -3.56 4.84 11.19
CA PRO A 127 -3.91 6.22 10.86
C PRO A 127 -5.35 6.40 10.39
N TRP A 128 -6.10 5.33 10.14
CA TRP A 128 -7.49 5.38 9.70
C TRP A 128 -8.50 5.12 10.81
N ILE A 129 -8.10 4.61 11.97
CA ILE A 129 -9.01 3.93 12.89
C ILE A 129 -10.16 4.82 13.39
N ASP A 130 -9.89 6.12 13.58
CA ASP A 130 -10.85 7.08 14.12
C ASP A 130 -11.91 7.54 13.11
N GLU A 131 -11.73 7.25 11.82
CA GLU A 131 -12.62 7.75 10.77
C GLU A 131 -12.84 6.79 9.59
N ILE A 132 -12.40 5.54 9.71
CA ILE A 132 -12.51 4.54 8.63
C ILE A 132 -13.95 4.24 8.22
N ASP A 133 -14.89 4.47 9.12
CA ASP A 133 -16.34 4.37 8.93
C ASP A 133 -16.88 5.39 7.92
N LYS A 134 -16.21 6.53 7.75
CA LYS A 134 -16.58 7.59 6.78
C LYS A 134 -16.17 7.28 5.33
N PHE A 135 -15.48 6.17 5.10
CA PHE A 135 -15.00 5.75 3.78
C PHE A 135 -15.71 4.45 3.33
N PRO A 136 -15.77 4.13 2.03
CA PRO A 136 -15.28 4.95 0.92
C PRO A 136 -16.20 6.14 0.64
N VAL A 137 -15.60 7.22 0.15
CA VAL A 137 -16.34 8.36 -0.42
C VAL A 137 -16.36 8.23 -1.94
N TYR A 138 -17.36 8.85 -2.57
CA TYR A 138 -17.39 8.94 -4.02
C TYR A 138 -16.26 9.87 -4.50
N VAL A 139 -15.35 9.33 -5.32
CA VAL A 139 -14.28 10.09 -5.98
C VAL A 139 -14.54 10.08 -7.49
N PRO A 140 -14.79 11.25 -8.11
CA PRO A 140 -14.97 11.33 -9.56
C PRO A 140 -13.74 10.78 -10.30
N LYS A 141 -13.95 9.94 -11.32
CA LYS A 141 -12.87 9.29 -12.09
C LYS A 141 -12.03 10.26 -12.95
N VAL A 142 -12.40 11.54 -13.04
CA VAL A 142 -11.72 12.54 -13.86
C VAL A 142 -11.72 13.89 -13.15
N ALA A 143 -10.53 14.41 -12.81
CA ALA A 143 -10.33 15.85 -12.70
C ALA A 143 -9.83 16.32 -14.06
N ALA A 144 -10.56 17.22 -14.72
CA ALA A 144 -10.08 17.88 -15.91
C ALA A 144 -8.75 18.57 -15.58
N ILE A 145 -7.71 18.26 -16.35
CA ILE A 145 -6.48 19.06 -16.35
C ILE A 145 -6.90 20.41 -16.90
N VAL A 146 -7.12 21.39 -16.03
CA VAL A 146 -7.21 22.78 -16.47
C VAL A 146 -5.80 23.15 -16.91
N SER A 147 -5.62 23.28 -18.22
CA SER A 147 -4.39 23.75 -18.87
C SER A 147 -4.06 25.18 -18.47
#